data_AF-A0A934DJA9-F1
#
_entry.id   AF-A0A934DJA9-F1
#
_cell.length_a   1.000
_cell.length_b   1.000
_cell.length_c   1.000
_cell.angle_alpha   90.00
_cell.angle_beta   90.00
_cell.angle_gamma   90.00
#
_symmetry.space_group_name_H-M   'P 1'
#
loop_
_entity.id
_entity.type
_entity.pdbx_description
1 polymer ?
#
loop_
_entity_poly.entity_id
_entity_poly.type
_entity_poly.pdbx_seq_one_letter_code
_entity_poly.pdbx_strand_id
1 'polypeptide(L)'
;MSQEVLEMTFESLGLTKPLDKMTAKELRALVVAKKIPSIVGASGMQKEELVVAIKGVFGIVDEEGAVSPYKDQIVNMKRKIREMRVEKTGVEGRQARTQLRRKINKLKKRTRRLAAAL
;
A
#
# COMPACT_ATOMS: atom_id res chain seq x y z
N MET A 1 16.56 -6.03 32.75
CA MET A 1 15.47 -5.09 32.46
C MET A 1 14.42 -5.83 31.68
N SER A 2 13.42 -6.30 32.41
CA SER A 2 12.33 -7.16 32.00
C SER A 2 11.65 -6.59 30.76
N GLN A 3 11.60 -7.36 29.68
CA GLN A 3 10.69 -7.08 28.58
C GLN A 3 9.29 -7.33 29.14
N GLU A 4 8.54 -6.26 29.40
CA GLU A 4 7.10 -6.35 29.60
C GLU A 4 6.50 -6.79 28.26
N VAL A 5 6.47 -8.11 28.06
CA VAL A 5 5.63 -8.75 27.05
C VAL A 5 4.22 -8.47 27.52
N LEU A 6 3.64 -7.37 27.02
CA LEU A 6 2.22 -7.11 27.16
C LEU A 6 1.50 -8.36 26.63
N GLU A 7 0.93 -9.15 27.55
CA GLU A 7 -0.01 -10.24 27.27
C GLU A 7 -1.32 -9.66 26.72
N MET A 8 -1.23 -8.85 25.67
CA MET A 8 -2.37 -8.39 24.90
C MET A 8 -2.54 -9.38 23.76
N THR A 9 -3.39 -10.38 23.95
CA THR A 9 -3.78 -11.29 22.87
C THR A 9 -4.41 -10.48 21.74
N PHE A 10 -4.13 -10.81 20.49
CA PHE A 10 -4.65 -10.11 19.30
C PHE A 10 -6.19 -9.99 19.31
N GLU A 11 -6.89 -10.96 19.91
CA GLU A 11 -8.34 -10.96 20.10
C GLU A 11 -8.86 -9.86 21.04
N SER A 12 -8.04 -9.40 22.00
CA SER A 12 -8.41 -8.35 22.96
C SER A 12 -8.46 -6.93 22.35
N LEU A 13 -7.96 -6.76 21.12
CA LEU A 13 -7.87 -5.45 20.48
C LEU A 13 -9.22 -4.95 19.94
N GLY A 14 -10.26 -5.80 19.91
CA GLY A 14 -11.62 -5.40 19.51
C GLY A 14 -11.67 -4.78 18.12
N LEU A 15 -10.79 -5.21 17.21
CA LEU A 15 -10.73 -4.64 15.86
C LEU A 15 -11.97 -5.06 15.07
N THR A 16 -12.68 -4.08 14.53
CA THR A 16 -13.81 -4.32 13.61
C THR A 16 -13.34 -4.70 12.20
N LYS A 17 -12.06 -4.48 11.88
CA LYS A 17 -11.46 -4.73 10.56
C LYS A 17 -10.07 -5.37 10.72
N PRO A 18 -9.64 -6.23 9.77
CA PRO A 18 -8.28 -6.73 9.75
C PRO A 18 -7.27 -5.61 9.45
N LEU A 19 -6.05 -5.73 9.99
CA LEU A 19 -4.99 -4.71 9.90
C LEU A 19 -4.68 -4.29 8.46
N ASP A 20 -4.67 -5.23 7.52
CA ASP A 20 -4.38 -4.96 6.10
C ASP A 20 -5.43 -4.06 5.43
N LYS A 21 -6.66 -4.04 5.96
CA LYS A 21 -7.75 -3.19 5.44
C LYS A 21 -7.83 -1.83 6.14
N MET A 22 -7.10 -1.62 7.22
CA MET A 22 -7.06 -0.33 7.89
C MET A 22 -6.24 0.70 7.11
N THR A 23 -6.59 1.96 7.25
CA THR A 23 -5.83 3.09 6.70
C THR A 23 -4.64 3.43 7.58
N ALA A 24 -3.64 4.13 7.03
CA ALA A 24 -2.47 4.55 7.82
C ALA A 24 -2.85 5.44 9.02
N LYS A 25 -3.99 6.15 8.97
CA LYS A 25 -4.47 6.96 10.10
C LYS A 25 -5.08 6.09 11.19
N GLU A 26 -5.88 5.08 10.83
CA GLU A 26 -6.46 4.12 11.77
C GLU A 26 -5.36 3.29 12.47
N LEU A 27 -4.34 2.85 11.73
CA LEU A 27 -3.20 2.12 12.30
C LEU A 27 -2.38 2.99 13.25
N ARG A 28 -2.11 4.26 12.89
CA ARG A 28 -1.46 5.23 13.79
C ARG A 28 -2.27 5.46 15.06
N ALA A 29 -3.58 5.63 14.92
CA ALA A 29 -4.48 5.78 16.05
C ALA A 29 -4.46 4.54 16.96
N LEU A 30 -4.39 3.32 16.42
CA LEU A 30 -4.24 2.10 17.21
C LEU A 30 -2.91 2.05 17.99
N VAL A 31 -1.79 2.37 17.35
CA VAL A 31 -0.48 2.40 18.02
C VAL A 31 -0.47 3.38 19.19
N VAL A 32 -1.05 4.57 18.99
CA VAL A 32 -1.14 5.62 20.02
C VAL A 32 -2.14 5.25 21.11
N ALA A 33 -3.34 4.78 20.75
CA ALA A 33 -4.41 4.46 21.70
C ALA A 33 -4.08 3.26 22.58
N LYS A 34 -3.39 2.25 22.02
CA LYS A 34 -2.96 1.05 22.75
C LYS A 34 -1.56 1.19 23.36
N LYS A 35 -0.95 2.39 23.26
CA LYS A 35 0.37 2.74 23.80
C LYS A 35 1.39 1.63 23.56
N ILE A 36 1.47 1.10 22.34
CA ILE A 36 2.44 0.06 22.01
C ILE A 36 3.84 0.69 22.09
N PRO A 37 4.63 0.47 23.16
CA PRO A 37 5.84 1.23 23.41
C PRO A 37 6.94 0.88 22.39
N SER A 38 6.84 -0.32 21.83
CA SER A 38 7.79 -0.90 20.87
C SER A 38 7.76 -0.22 19.49
N ILE A 39 6.69 0.51 19.15
CA ILE A 39 6.57 1.20 17.84
C ILE A 39 6.75 2.71 18.05
N VAL A 40 8.01 3.15 18.08
CA VAL A 40 8.38 4.57 18.15
C VAL A 40 8.38 5.16 16.74
N GLY A 41 7.77 6.33 16.56
CA GLY A 41 7.79 7.04 15.26
C GLY A 41 6.68 6.67 14.27
N ALA A 42 5.57 6.09 14.75
CA ALA A 42 4.42 5.70 13.92
C ALA A 42 3.89 6.81 12.99
N SER A 43 4.10 8.09 13.31
CA SER A 43 3.69 9.23 12.47
C SER A 43 4.36 9.25 11.09
N GLY A 44 5.61 8.79 10.99
CA GLY A 44 6.42 8.79 9.76
C GLY A 44 6.35 7.50 8.93
N MET A 45 5.81 6.43 9.50
CA MET A 45 5.75 5.12 8.83
C MET A 45 4.65 5.06 7.77
N GLN A 46 4.94 4.36 6.67
CA GLN A 46 3.94 4.05 5.67
C GLN A 46 2.96 2.99 6.20
N LYS A 47 1.79 2.88 5.55
CA LYS A 47 0.75 1.91 5.95
C LYS A 47 1.32 0.49 6.10
N GLU A 48 2.13 0.06 5.13
CA GLU A 48 2.65 -1.31 5.08
C GLU A 48 3.65 -1.57 6.21
N GLU A 49 4.53 -0.62 6.48
CA GLU A 49 5.47 -0.67 7.60
C GLU A 49 4.74 -0.73 8.95
N LEU A 50 3.66 0.05 9.10
CA LEU A 50 2.81 0.00 10.31
C LEU A 50 2.14 -1.35 10.49
N VAL A 51 1.62 -1.97 9.43
CA VAL A 51 1.00 -3.29 9.51
C VAL A 51 2.02 -4.34 9.94
N VAL A 52 3.21 -4.35 9.33
CA VAL A 52 4.28 -5.30 9.66
C VAL A 52 4.76 -5.10 11.09
N ALA A 53 4.99 -3.85 11.52
CA ALA A 53 5.44 -3.55 12.88
C ALA A 53 4.40 -3.99 13.93
N ILE A 54 3.11 -3.74 13.68
CA ILE A 54 2.03 -4.17 14.58
C ILE A 54 1.97 -5.71 14.62
N LYS A 55 1.93 -6.39 13.47
CA LYS A 55 1.89 -7.86 13.40
C LYS A 55 3.10 -8.51 14.10
N GLY A 56 4.30 -7.93 13.94
CA GLY A 56 5.52 -8.39 14.59
C GLY A 56 5.51 -8.24 16.11
N VAL A 57 4.93 -7.16 16.66
CA VAL A 57 4.75 -7.01 18.12
C VAL A 57 3.80 -8.07 18.68
N PHE A 58 2.77 -8.47 17.92
CA PHE A 58 1.79 -9.49 18.32
C PHE A 58 2.22 -10.93 17.94
N GLY A 59 3.44 -11.13 17.43
CA GLY A 59 3.94 -12.46 17.07
C GLY A 59 3.26 -13.10 15.86
N ILE A 60 2.46 -12.34 15.10
CA ILE A 60 1.82 -12.80 13.87
C ILE A 60 2.84 -12.64 12.74
N VAL A 61 3.57 -13.71 12.44
CA VAL A 61 4.45 -13.76 11.27
C VAL A 61 3.61 -14.14 10.06
N ASP A 62 3.05 -13.13 9.39
CA ASP A 62 2.46 -13.34 8.08
C ASP A 62 3.58 -13.46 7.04
N GLU A 63 3.92 -14.68 6.65
CA GLU A 63 4.78 -14.96 5.49
C GLU A 63 4.16 -14.48 4.16
N GLU A 64 2.87 -14.12 4.15
CA GLU A 64 2.10 -13.76 2.95
C GLU A 64 2.07 -12.25 2.64
N GLY A 65 2.73 -11.41 3.45
CA GLY A 65 2.77 -9.96 3.27
C GLY A 65 3.71 -9.46 2.18
N ALA A 66 4.20 -10.32 1.27
CA ALA A 66 5.16 -9.94 0.25
C ALA A 66 4.54 -8.87 -0.67
N VAL A 67 4.97 -7.63 -0.46
CA VAL A 67 4.69 -6.51 -1.36
C VAL A 67 5.06 -6.97 -2.77
N SER A 68 4.08 -6.95 -3.69
CA SER A 68 4.31 -7.36 -5.08
C SER A 68 5.63 -6.76 -5.59
N PRO A 69 6.56 -7.56 -6.14
CA PRO A 69 7.85 -7.06 -6.62
C PRO A 69 7.70 -5.98 -7.69
N TYR A 70 6.51 -5.88 -8.30
CA TYR A 70 6.17 -4.91 -9.33
C TYR A 70 5.43 -3.67 -8.81
N LYS A 71 5.25 -3.48 -7.50
CA LYS A 71 4.45 -2.38 -6.94
C LYS A 71 4.93 -1.01 -7.43
N ASP A 72 6.22 -0.72 -7.32
CA ASP A 72 6.78 0.57 -7.76
C ASP A 72 6.68 0.75 -9.28
N GLN A 73 6.87 -0.34 -10.02
CA GLN A 73 6.69 -0.35 -11.48
C GLN A 73 5.24 0.00 -11.85
N ILE A 74 4.25 -0.56 -11.15
CA ILE A 74 2.82 -0.28 -11.37
C ILE A 74 2.51 1.19 -11.06
N VAL A 75 3.05 1.74 -9.97
CA VAL A 75 2.87 3.15 -9.60
C VAL A 75 3.44 4.08 -10.67
N ASN A 76 4.67 3.84 -11.12
CA ASN A 76 5.33 4.63 -12.17
C ASN A 76 4.58 4.55 -13.50
N MET A 77 4.10 3.37 -13.88
CA MET A 77 3.27 3.20 -15.08
C MET A 77 1.93 3.96 -14.98
N LYS A 78 1.29 3.99 -13.81
CA LYS A 78 0.07 4.77 -13.57
C LYS A 78 0.33 6.27 -13.66
N ARG A 79 1.47 6.75 -13.18
CA ARG A 79 1.91 8.15 -13.34
C ARG A 79 2.04 8.52 -14.82
N LYS A 80 2.76 7.71 -15.60
CA LYS A 80 2.91 7.88 -17.05
C LYS A 80 1.56 7.86 -17.80
N ILE A 81 0.61 7.03 -17.36
CA ILE A 81 -0.75 7.03 -17.92
C ILE A 81 -1.46 8.37 -17.69
N ARG A 82 -1.26 9.03 -16.53
CA ARG A 82 -1.85 10.34 -16.25
C ARG A 82 -1.25 11.42 -17.15
N GLU A 83 0.08 11.45 -17.29
CA GLU A 83 0.79 12.38 -18.17
C GLU A 83 0.31 12.27 -19.62
N MET A 84 0.29 11.05 -20.20
CA MET A 84 -0.17 10.84 -21.58
C MET A 84 -1.66 11.18 -21.78
N ARG A 85 -2.48 11.15 -20.72
CA ARG A 85 -3.89 11.57 -20.82
C ARG A 85 -4.00 13.09 -21.00
N VAL A 86 -3.16 13.85 -20.30
CA VAL A 86 -3.05 15.31 -20.45
C VAL A 86 -2.46 15.66 -21.81
N GLU A 87 -1.41 14.95 -22.25
CA GLU A 87 -0.85 15.13 -23.59
C GLU A 87 -1.92 14.88 -24.68
N LYS A 88 -2.70 13.81 -24.53
CA LYS A 88 -3.77 13.47 -25.49
C LYS A 88 -4.83 14.57 -25.63
N THR A 89 -5.13 15.34 -24.58
CA THR A 89 -6.11 16.43 -24.67
C THR A 89 -5.59 17.62 -25.46
N GLY A 90 -4.27 17.87 -25.46
CA GLY A 90 -3.64 18.95 -26.20
C GLY A 90 -3.32 18.63 -27.67
N VAL A 91 -3.52 17.39 -28.12
CA VAL A 91 -3.20 16.98 -29.50
C VAL A 91 -4.42 17.10 -30.41
N GLU A 92 -4.30 17.89 -31.47
CA GLU A 92 -5.34 18.10 -32.49
C GLU A 92 -5.37 16.99 -33.56
N GLY A 93 -4.19 16.46 -33.93
CA GLY A 93 -4.07 15.45 -34.98
C GLY A 93 -4.74 14.10 -34.64
N ARG A 94 -5.69 13.66 -35.48
CA ARG A 94 -6.40 12.36 -35.32
C ARG A 94 -5.44 11.17 -35.17
N GLN A 95 -4.38 11.13 -35.98
CA GLN A 95 -3.39 10.05 -35.95
C GLN A 95 -2.61 10.04 -34.63
N ALA A 96 -2.05 11.19 -34.22
CA ALA A 96 -1.30 11.34 -32.97
C ALA A 96 -2.18 11.01 -31.74
N ARG A 97 -3.44 11.48 -31.72
CA ARG A 97 -4.43 11.14 -30.69
C ARG A 97 -4.72 9.63 -30.64
N THR A 98 -4.77 8.97 -31.79
CA THR A 98 -4.96 7.51 -31.90
C THR A 98 -3.75 6.74 -31.37
N GLN A 99 -2.54 7.19 -31.67
CA GLN A 99 -1.30 6.59 -31.15
C GLN A 99 -1.24 6.69 -29.62
N LEU A 100 -1.52 7.87 -29.05
CA LEU A 100 -1.57 8.06 -27.59
C LEU A 100 -2.63 7.17 -26.93
N ARG A 101 -3.83 7.06 -27.52
CA ARG A 101 -4.87 6.15 -27.03
C ARG A 101 -4.37 4.69 -26.99
N ARG A 102 -3.70 4.22 -28.04
CA ARG A 102 -3.15 2.85 -28.12
C ARG A 102 -2.07 2.63 -27.06
N LYS A 103 -1.14 3.59 -26.89
CA LYS A 103 -0.09 3.55 -25.86
C LYS A 103 -0.67 3.49 -24.44
N ILE A 104 -1.65 4.33 -24.12
CA ILE A 104 -2.38 4.32 -22.83
C ILE A 104 -3.03 2.96 -22.60
N ASN A 105 -3.72 2.40 -23.60
CA ASN A 105 -4.38 1.10 -23.45
C ASN A 105 -3.38 -0.04 -23.22
N LYS A 106 -2.23 -0.03 -23.91
CA LYS A 106 -1.16 -1.01 -23.71
C LYS A 106 -0.61 -0.95 -22.29
N LEU A 107 -0.33 0.26 -21.78
CA LEU A 107 0.14 0.46 -20.41
C LEU A 107 -0.90 0.05 -19.37
N LYS A 108 -2.19 0.39 -19.55
CA LYS A 108 -3.29 -0.08 -18.68
C LYS A 108 -3.45 -1.59 -18.64
N LYS A 109 -3.21 -2.29 -19.76
CA LYS A 109 -3.23 -3.75 -19.81
C LYS A 109 -2.04 -4.33 -19.06
N ARG A 110 -0.84 -3.78 -19.26
CA ARG A 110 0.38 -4.22 -18.58
C ARG A 110 0.31 -3.99 -17.06
N THR A 111 -0.22 -2.86 -16.57
CA THR A 111 -0.41 -2.64 -15.13
C THR A 111 -1.39 -3.63 -14.51
N ARG A 112 -2.44 -4.03 -15.24
CA ARG A 112 -3.40 -5.04 -14.77
C ARG A 112 -2.77 -6.43 -14.68
N ARG A 113 -1.94 -6.79 -15.68
CA ARG A 113 -1.20 -8.07 -15.66
C ARG A 113 -0.19 -8.12 -14.52
N LEU A 114 0.60 -7.06 -14.33
CA LEU A 114 1.60 -7.00 -13.24
C LEU A 114 0.94 -7.03 -11.86
N ALA A 115 -0.24 -6.41 -11.69
CA ALA A 115 -0.98 -6.46 -10.43
C ALA A 115 -1.60 -7.84 -10.15
N ALA A 116 -1.83 -8.65 -11.18
CA ALA A 116 -2.37 -10.01 -11.07
C ALA A 116 -1.28 -11.09 -11.04
N ALA A 117 -0.01 -10.73 -11.28
CA ALA A 117 1.14 -11.63 -11.25
C ALA A 117 1.74 -11.75 -9.84
N LEU A 118 0.86 -11.76 -8.83
CA LEU A 118 1.17 -11.91 -7.41
C LEU A 118 0.97 -13.36 -7.04
#